data_AF-A0ABD1CDE3-F1
#
_entry.id   AF-A0ABD1CDE3-F1
#
_cell.length_a   1.000
_cell.length_b   1.000
_cell.length_c   1.000
_cell.angle_alpha   90.00
_cell.angle_beta   90.00
_cell.angle_gamma   90.00
#
_symmetry.space_group_name_H-M   'P 1'
#
loop_
_entity.id
_entity.type
_entity.pdbx_description
1 polymer ?
#
loop_
_entity_poly.entity_id
_entity_poly.type
_entity_poly.pdbx_seq_one_letter_code
_entity_poly.pdbx_strand_id
1 'polypeptide(L)' 'MTLNPMCEMVETAQGVPLTVTGVAQCKIMKADELLGTASEQFLGKSVKEIKMTILQTLEGHLRAIL' A
#
# COMPACT_ATOMS: atom_id res chain seq x y z
N MET A 1 11.35 -1.97 2.88
CA MET A 1 10.37 -2.80 3.61
C MET A 1 9.59 -3.59 2.59
N THR A 2 9.50 -4.91 2.74
CA THR A 2 8.72 -5.77 1.84
C THR A 2 7.26 -5.78 2.29
N LEU A 3 6.35 -5.53 1.35
CA LEU A 3 4.90 -5.64 1.52
C LEU A 3 4.34 -6.58 0.46
N ASN A 4 3.29 -7.30 0.80
CA ASN A 4 2.67 -8.32 -0.04
C ASN A 4 1.19 -7.94 -0.24
N PRO A 5 0.86 -6.95 -1.10
CA PRO A 5 -0.51 -6.58 -1.36
C PRO A 5 -1.26 -7.73 -2.04
N MET A 6 -2.48 -7.99 -1.59
CA MET A 6 -3.34 -9.02 -2.16
C MET A 6 -4.75 -8.48 -2.37
N CYS A 7 -5.34 -8.81 -3.50
CA CYS A 7 -6.71 -8.48 -3.85
C CYS A 7 -7.41 -9.75 -4.29
N GLU A 8 -8.44 -10.15 -3.56
CA GLU A 8 -9.21 -11.36 -3.84
C GLU A 8 -10.54 -11.01 -4.48
N MET A 9 -10.94 -11.79 -5.51
CA MET A 9 -12.23 -11.68 -6.17
C MET A 9 -12.59 -10.25 -6.61
N VAL A 10 -11.62 -9.52 -7.15
CA VAL A 10 -11.87 -8.19 -7.72
C VAL A 10 -12.40 -8.37 -9.14
N GLU A 11 -13.56 -7.78 -9.42
CA GLU A 11 -14.12 -7.76 -10.77
C GLU A 11 -13.32 -6.80 -11.66
N THR A 12 -12.91 -7.32 -12.80
CA THR A 12 -12.31 -6.50 -13.86
C THR A 12 -13.36 -5.67 -14.58
N ALA A 13 -12.94 -4.71 -15.40
CA ALA A 13 -13.84 -3.95 -16.28
C ALA A 13 -14.74 -4.82 -17.19
N GLN A 14 -14.35 -6.07 -17.46
CA GLN A 14 -15.11 -7.04 -18.26
C GLN A 14 -16.01 -7.96 -17.40
N GLY A 15 -16.07 -7.74 -16.08
CA GLY A 15 -16.89 -8.53 -15.14
C GLY A 15 -16.28 -9.90 -14.80
N VAL A 16 -14.98 -10.09 -15.01
CA VAL A 16 -14.29 -11.35 -14.67
C VAL A 16 -13.64 -11.19 -13.29
N PRO A 17 -13.96 -12.04 -12.31
CA PRO A 17 -13.34 -11.99 -10.99
C PRO A 17 -11.91 -12.54 -11.04
N LEU A 18 -10.94 -11.74 -10.57
CA LEU A 18 -9.53 -12.11 -10.48
C LEU A 18 -9.01 -12.00 -9.05
N THR A 19 -8.07 -12.88 -8.72
CA THR A 19 -7.26 -12.80 -7.50
C THR A 19 -5.83 -12.46 -7.89
N VAL A 20 -5.31 -11.37 -7.35
CA VAL A 20 -3.97 -10.84 -7.67
C VAL A 20 -3.14 -10.74 -6.41
N THR A 21 -1.92 -11.26 -6.47
CA THR A 21 -0.92 -11.13 -5.42
C THR A 21 0.27 -10.36 -5.98
N GLY A 22 0.74 -9.36 -5.25
CA GLY A 22 1.92 -8.56 -5.59
C GLY A 22 3.00 -8.62 -4.53
N VAL A 23 4.20 -8.16 -4.89
CA VAL A 23 5.29 -7.89 -3.95
C VAL A 23 5.78 -6.47 -4.20
N ALA A 24 5.77 -5.64 -3.16
CA ALA A 24 6.20 -4.25 -3.21
C ALA A 24 7.33 -3.99 -2.22
N GLN A 25 8.37 -3.28 -2.68
CA GLN A 25 9.42 -2.75 -1.81
C GLN A 25 9.17 -1.26 -1.56
N CYS A 26 8.90 -0.91 -0.31
CA CYS A 26 8.64 0.47 0.08
C CYS A 26 9.77 1.02 0.97
N LYS A 27 10.03 2.31 0.89
CA LYS A 27 10.98 3.01 1.75
C LYS A 27 10.50 4.45 1.94
N ILE A 28 10.65 4.97 3.16
CA ILE A 28 10.39 6.39 3.43
C ILE A 28 11.49 7.22 2.77
N MET A 29 11.09 8.21 1.96
CA MET A 29 12.02 9.12 1.30
C MET A 29 12.68 10.04 2.34
N LYS A 30 13.93 10.44 2.07
CA LYS A 30 14.73 11.27 2.99
C LYS A 30 14.78 12.75 2.62
N ALA A 31 13.94 13.21 1.70
CA ALA A 31 13.86 14.63 1.36
C ALA A 31 13.17 15.39 2.51
N ASP A 32 13.72 16.52 2.95
CA ASP A 32 13.27 17.24 4.15
C ASP A 32 11.77 17.56 4.14
N GLU A 33 11.25 18.04 2.99
CA GLU A 33 9.82 18.34 2.84
C GLU A 33 8.93 17.11 3.02
N LEU A 34 9.35 15.95 2.47
CA LEU A 34 8.60 14.70 2.56
C LEU A 34 8.77 14.01 3.92
N LEU A 35 9.90 14.26 4.60
CA LEU A 35 10.18 13.70 5.90
C LEU A 35 9.22 14.29 6.95
N GLY A 36 8.93 15.59 6.87
CA GLY A 36 7.94 16.26 7.71
C GLY A 36 6.57 15.58 7.63
N THR A 37 6.04 15.41 6.41
CA THR A 37 4.74 14.75 6.19
C THR A 37 4.75 13.30 6.64
N ALA A 38 5.83 12.55 6.37
CA ALA A 38 5.96 11.17 6.83
C ALA A 38 5.98 11.10 8.37
N SER A 39 6.65 12.04 9.03
CA SER A 39 6.63 12.16 10.48
C SER A 39 5.23 12.49 10.99
N GLU A 40 4.52 13.46 10.42
CA GLU A 40 3.14 13.77 10.83
C GLU A 40 2.21 12.56 10.73
N GLN A 41 2.35 11.76 9.67
CA GLN A 41 1.50 10.60 9.42
C GLN A 41 1.86 9.38 10.26
N PHE A 42 3.15 9.19 10.60
CA PHE A 42 3.65 7.95 11.19
C PHE A 42 4.26 8.10 12.59
N LEU A 43 4.49 9.31 13.10
CA LEU A 43 5.03 9.54 14.43
C LEU A 43 4.07 8.96 15.49
N GLY A 44 4.62 8.15 16.40
CA GLY A 44 3.85 7.46 17.44
C GLY A 44 3.15 6.17 16.99
N LYS A 45 3.13 5.85 15.69
CA LYS A 45 2.60 4.56 15.19
C LYS A 45 3.66 3.47 15.30
N SER A 46 3.22 2.26 15.60
CA SER A 46 4.07 1.07 15.53
C SER A 46 4.45 0.75 14.08
N VAL A 47 5.58 0.05 13.89
CA VAL A 47 6.01 -0.42 12.55
C VAL A 47 4.92 -1.25 11.86
N LYS A 48 4.11 -1.98 12.63
CA LYS A 48 2.99 -2.78 12.10
C LYS A 48 1.90 -1.90 11.51
N GLU A 49 1.50 -0.83 12.21
CA GLU A 49 0.50 0.11 11.74
C GLU A 49 0.96 0.85 10.48
N ILE A 50 2.22 1.31 10.46
CA ILE A 50 2.80 1.97 9.28
C ILE A 50 2.73 1.04 8.06
N LYS A 51 3.16 -0.22 8.21
CA LYS A 51 3.07 -1.22 7.15
C LYS A 51 1.63 -1.45 6.69
N MET A 52 0.68 -1.51 7.63
CA MET A 52 -0.74 -1.73 7.31
C MET A 52 -1.34 -0.57 6.52
N THR A 53 -1.04 0.68 6.88
CA THR A 53 -1.47 1.86 6.13
C THR A 53 -0.94 1.85 4.69
N ILE A 54 0.35 1.52 4.51
CA ILE A 54 0.96 1.44 3.18
C ILE A 54 0.34 0.28 2.39
N LEU A 55 0.14 -0.89 3.03
CA LEU A 55 -0.45 -2.06 2.39
C LEU A 55 -1.87 -1.75 1.86
N GLN A 56 -2.72 -1.14 2.68
CA GLN A 56 -4.07 -0.73 2.27
C GLN A 56 -4.05 0.25 1.09
N THR A 57 -3.09 1.17 1.07
CA THR A 57 -2.95 2.12 -0.05
C THR A 57 -2.60 1.39 -1.35
N LEU A 58 -1.65 0.45 -1.29
CA LEU A 58 -1.25 -0.36 -2.44
C LEU A 58 -2.38 -1.27 -2.94
N GLU A 59 -3.12 -1.90 -2.04
CA GLU A 59 -4.28 -2.74 -2.39
C GLU A 59 -5.42 -1.91 -2.97
N GLY A 60 -5.66 -0.70 -2.47
CA GLY A 60 -6.60 0.25 -3.05
C GLY A 60 -6.25 0.58 -4.51
N HIS A 61 -4.97 0.90 -4.77
CA HIS A 61 -4.48 1.15 -6.12
C HIS A 61 -4.59 -0.09 -7.02
N LEU A 62 -4.21 -1.26 -6.51
CA LEU A 62 -4.28 -2.51 -7.26
C LEU A 62 -5.72 -2.81 -7.71
N ARG A 63 -6.70 -2.60 -6.82
CA ARG A 63 -8.13 -2.77 -7.13
C ARG A 63 -8.64 -1.77 -8.15
N ALA A 64 -8.14 -0.54 -8.16
CA ALA A 64 -8.57 0.49 -9.11
C ALA A 64 -8.03 0.28 -10.54
N ILE A 65 -6.98 -0.54 -10.70
CA ILE A 65 -6.36 -0.85 -12.01
C ILE A 65 -7.06 -2.03 -12.71
N LEU A 66 -7.64 -2.94 -11.92
CA LEU A 66 -8.36 -4.12 -12.40
C LEU A 66 -9.75 -3.73 -12.93
#